data_AF-A0AAU2BTJ3-F1
#
_entry.id   AF-A0AAU2BTJ3-F1
#
_cell.length_a   1.000
_cell.length_b   1.000
_cell.length_c   1.000
_cell.angle_alpha   90.00
_cell.angle_beta   90.00
_cell.angle_gamma   90.00
#
_symmetry.space_group_name_H-M   'P 1'
#
loop_
_entity.id
_entity.type
_entity.pdbx_description
1 polymer ?
#
loop_
_entity_poly.entity_id
_entity_poly.type
_entity_poly.pdbx_seq_one_letter_code
_entity_poly.pdbx_strand_id
1 'polypeptide(L)'
;MYLTGFLVGTRTHVIDVVRDGTHAYAMFPQVSLRMFFLSLVVLDPLVVVLVGLVRLEGVWLAGAVMALDLCGNWWGNWHWLRDDPSQLLRLLPLTLFGAFVVASTLPLHRVAGTTARSETALPSA
;
A
#
# COMPACT_ATOMS: atom_id res chain seq x y z
N MET A 1 -5.06 -6.83 10.25
CA MET A 1 -3.72 -6.63 9.67
C MET A 1 -3.71 -5.60 8.55
N TYR A 2 -4.54 -5.74 7.49
CA TYR A 2 -4.63 -4.73 6.41
C TYR A 2 -4.86 -3.30 6.91
N LEU A 3 -5.99 -3.05 7.57
CA LEU A 3 -6.37 -1.71 8.00
C LEU A 3 -5.30 -1.05 8.88
N THR A 4 -4.78 -1.80 9.85
CA THR A 4 -3.73 -1.32 10.75
C THR A 4 -2.44 -0.99 10.00
N GLY A 5 -2.02 -1.80 9.04
CA GLY A 5 -0.81 -1.54 8.25
C GLY A 5 -0.93 -0.28 7.40
N PHE A 6 -2.06 -0.09 6.71
CA PHE A 6 -2.32 1.14 5.95
C PHE A 6 -2.48 2.38 6.85
N LEU A 7 -3.05 2.24 8.05
CA LEU A 7 -3.10 3.34 9.04
C LEU A 7 -1.69 3.73 9.52
N VAL A 8 -0.81 2.76 9.74
CA VAL A 8 0.60 3.01 10.11
C VAL A 8 1.35 3.67 8.93
N GLY A 9 1.12 3.22 7.70
CA GLY A 9 1.64 3.86 6.47
C GLY A 9 1.19 5.31 6.37
N THR A 10 -0.12 5.55 6.46
CA THR A 10 -0.74 6.89 6.47
C THR A 10 -0.04 7.80 7.48
N ARG A 11 0.11 7.34 8.73
CA ARG A 11 0.74 8.11 9.80
C ARG A 11 2.17 8.49 9.42
N THR A 12 2.91 7.57 8.83
CA THR A 12 4.30 7.81 8.40
C THR A 12 4.34 8.88 7.31
N HIS A 13 3.55 8.75 6.26
CA HIS A 13 3.49 9.74 5.18
C HIS A 13 3.00 11.11 5.65
N VAL A 14 2.02 11.16 6.56
CA VAL A 14 1.57 12.41 7.17
C VAL A 14 2.69 13.07 7.98
N ILE A 15 3.44 12.31 8.77
CA ILE A 15 4.57 12.85 9.54
C ILE A 15 5.64 13.41 8.60
N ASP A 16 5.99 12.70 7.53
CA ASP A 16 6.97 13.16 6.55
C ASP A 16 6.52 14.48 5.90
N VAL A 17 5.27 14.55 5.44
CA VAL A 17 4.70 15.75 4.81
C VAL A 17 4.54 16.90 5.79
N VAL A 18 4.19 16.65 7.05
CA VAL A 18 4.08 17.72 8.08
C VAL A 18 5.46 18.29 8.42
N ARG A 19 6.51 17.47 8.42
CA ARG A 19 7.88 17.91 8.74
C ARG A 19 8.53 18.67 7.60
N ASP A 20 8.43 18.14 6.38
CA ASP A 20 9.23 18.61 5.25
C ASP A 20 8.37 19.15 4.08
N GLY A 21 7.05 19.19 4.24
CA GLY A 21 6.11 19.72 3.25
C GLY A 21 6.18 18.95 1.94
N THR A 22 6.15 19.69 0.84
CA THR A 22 6.31 19.09 -0.50
C THR A 22 7.73 18.51 -0.71
N HIS A 23 8.71 18.87 0.12
CA HIS A 23 10.09 18.41 0.02
C HIS A 23 10.36 17.06 0.72
N ALA A 24 9.37 16.51 1.42
CA ALA A 24 9.46 15.20 2.10
C ALA A 24 10.09 14.10 1.25
N TYR A 25 9.80 14.10 -0.05
CA TYR A 25 10.29 13.10 -1.01
C TYR A 25 11.18 13.71 -2.10
N ALA A 26 11.84 14.84 -1.83
CA ALA A 26 12.72 15.52 -2.79
C ALA A 26 13.98 14.71 -3.15
N MET A 27 14.35 13.72 -2.33
CA MET A 27 15.45 12.79 -2.61
C MET A 27 15.17 11.86 -3.80
N PHE A 28 13.91 11.72 -4.23
CA PHE A 28 13.55 10.95 -5.41
C PHE A 28 13.69 11.83 -6.67
N PRO A 29 14.61 11.51 -7.59
CA PRO A 29 14.83 12.33 -8.78
C PRO A 29 13.65 12.26 -9.76
N GLN A 30 12.82 11.21 -9.70
CA GLN A 30 11.63 11.07 -10.53
C GLN A 30 10.43 11.79 -9.90
N VAL A 31 9.91 12.81 -10.57
CA VAL A 31 8.73 13.58 -10.13
C VAL A 31 7.51 12.67 -9.93
N SER A 32 7.31 11.67 -10.80
CA SER A 32 6.21 10.71 -10.68
C SER A 32 6.25 9.94 -9.36
N LEU A 33 7.43 9.51 -8.91
CA LEU A 33 7.60 8.78 -7.67
C LEU A 33 7.38 9.69 -6.45
N ARG A 34 7.88 10.92 -6.50
CA ARG A 34 7.61 11.94 -5.47
C ARG A 34 6.11 12.22 -5.32
N MET A 35 5.40 12.42 -6.43
CA MET A 35 3.96 12.66 -6.42
C MET A 35 3.19 11.44 -5.91
N PHE A 36 3.63 10.23 -6.26
CA PHE A 36 3.06 8.99 -5.72
C PHE A 36 3.19 8.94 -4.20
N PHE A 37 4.39 9.12 -3.64
CA PHE A 37 4.59 9.11 -2.19
C PHE A 37 3.78 10.19 -1.46
N LEU A 38 3.69 11.40 -2.01
CA LEU A 38 2.81 12.44 -1.46
C LEU A 38 1.34 12.03 -1.47
N SER A 39 0.89 11.35 -2.54
CA SER A 39 -0.50 10.89 -2.65
C SER A 39 -0.85 9.77 -1.67
N LEU A 40 0.12 9.06 -1.08
CA LEU A 40 -0.14 8.01 -0.08
C LEU A 40 -0.85 8.53 1.16
N VAL A 41 -0.70 9.83 1.49
CA VAL A 41 -1.49 10.51 2.53
C VAL A 41 -3.00 10.41 2.28
N VAL A 42 -3.41 10.26 1.02
CA VAL A 42 -4.81 10.12 0.61
C VAL A 42 -5.15 8.68 0.24
N LEU A 43 -4.26 7.99 -0.47
CA LEU A 43 -4.50 6.63 -0.95
C LEU A 43 -4.60 5.62 0.21
N ASP A 44 -3.77 5.74 1.25
CA ASP A 44 -3.80 4.80 2.38
C ASP A 44 -5.11 4.88 3.18
N PRO A 45 -5.62 6.07 3.58
CA PRO A 45 -6.95 6.18 4.18
C PRO A 45 -8.06 5.69 3.27
N LEU A 46 -7.97 5.94 1.97
CA LEU A 46 -8.96 5.46 1.01
C LEU A 46 -9.00 3.93 0.98
N VAL A 47 -7.83 3.27 1.00
CA VAL A 47 -7.73 1.81 1.14
C VAL A 47 -8.38 1.35 2.44
N VAL A 48 -8.09 2.01 3.57
CA VAL A 48 -8.67 1.67 4.88
C VAL A 48 -10.20 1.75 4.84
N VAL A 49 -10.75 2.81 4.25
CA VAL A 49 -12.20 2.99 4.12
C VAL A 49 -12.80 1.92 3.21
N LEU A 50 -12.26 1.72 2.00
CA LEU A 50 -12.81 0.76 1.05
C LEU A 50 -12.74 -0.68 1.57
N VAL A 51 -11.60 -1.09 2.12
CA VAL A 51 -11.43 -2.44 2.70
C VAL A 51 -12.27 -2.60 3.97
N GLY A 52 -12.39 -1.56 4.80
CA GLY A 52 -13.25 -1.55 5.98
C GLY A 52 -14.73 -1.69 5.64
N LEU A 53 -15.14 -1.14 4.49
CA LEU A 53 -16.47 -1.32 3.90
C LEU A 53 -16.59 -2.63 3.09
N VAL A 54 -15.59 -3.51 3.12
CA VAL A 54 -15.57 -4.81 2.45
C VAL A 54 -15.76 -4.69 0.92
N ARG A 55 -15.22 -3.61 0.33
CA ARG A 55 -15.31 -3.35 -1.12
C ARG A 55 -14.17 -4.04 -1.88
N LEU A 56 -14.49 -4.69 -2.99
CA LEU A 56 -13.52 -5.37 -3.84
C LEU A 56 -12.52 -4.39 -4.47
N GLU A 57 -12.98 -3.18 -4.78
CA GLU A 57 -12.15 -2.10 -5.28
C GLU A 57 -11.07 -1.71 -4.25
N GLY A 58 -11.39 -1.82 -2.96
CA GLY A 58 -10.43 -1.61 -1.88
C GLY A 58 -9.29 -2.64 -1.87
N VAL A 59 -9.60 -3.90 -2.18
CA VAL A 59 -8.58 -4.96 -2.27
C VAL A 59 -7.65 -4.73 -3.45
N TRP A 60 -8.20 -4.33 -4.61
CA TRP A 60 -7.39 -3.96 -5.78
C TRP A 60 -6.50 -2.76 -5.51
N LEU A 61 -7.08 -1.70 -4.94
CA LEU A 61 -6.33 -0.49 -4.61
C LEU A 61 -5.22 -0.80 -3.59
N ALA A 62 -5.51 -1.60 -2.55
CA ALA A 62 -4.52 -2.01 -1.57
C ALA A 62 -3.34 -2.75 -2.20
N GLY A 63 -3.62 -3.71 -3.10
CA GLY A 63 -2.57 -4.44 -3.82
C GLY A 63 -1.71 -3.53 -4.68
N ALA A 64 -2.33 -2.63 -5.45
CA ALA A 64 -1.62 -1.70 -6.32
C ALA A 64 -0.77 -0.69 -5.53
N VAL A 65 -1.35 -0.06 -4.51
CA VAL A 65 -0.66 0.90 -3.63
C VAL A 65 0.53 0.24 -2.96
N MET A 66 0.32 -0.94 -2.37
CA MET A 66 1.38 -1.64 -1.65
C MET A 66 2.51 -2.11 -2.56
N ALA A 67 2.19 -2.58 -3.77
CA ALA A 67 3.21 -2.99 -4.74
C ALA A 67 4.07 -1.80 -5.18
N LEU A 68 3.44 -0.65 -5.46
CA LEU A 68 4.15 0.56 -5.86
C LEU A 68 4.98 1.15 -4.72
N ASP A 69 4.44 1.16 -3.50
CA ASP A 69 5.15 1.65 -2.30
C ASP A 69 6.38 0.79 -1.98
N LEU A 70 6.22 -0.55 -2.01
CA LEU A 70 7.33 -1.47 -1.80
C LEU A 70 8.43 -1.29 -2.85
N CYS A 71 8.06 -1.23 -4.14
CA CYS A 71 8.99 -1.02 -5.25
C CYS A 71 9.69 0.34 -5.13
N GLY A 72 8.96 1.40 -4.82
CA GLY A 72 9.48 2.75 -4.64
C GLY A 72 10.51 2.82 -3.51
N ASN A 73 10.20 2.22 -2.37
CA ASN A 73 11.10 2.17 -1.21
C ASN A 73 12.36 1.36 -1.50
N TRP A 74 12.23 0.18 -2.13
CA TRP A 74 13.39 -0.63 -2.51
C TRP A 74 14.27 0.08 -3.52
N TRP A 75 13.67 0.68 -4.55
CA TRP A 75 14.41 1.41 -5.59
C TRP A 75 15.13 2.64 -5.03
N GLY A 76 14.44 3.47 -4.24
CA GLY A 76 15.01 4.67 -3.63
C GLY A 76 16.15 4.36 -2.67
N ASN A 77 16.02 3.29 -1.89
CA ASN A 77 17.03 2.89 -0.90
C ASN A 77 18.08 1.91 -1.45
N TRP A 78 18.04 1.56 -2.74
CA TRP A 78 18.92 0.53 -3.31
C TRP A 78 20.40 0.83 -3.12
N HIS A 79 20.80 2.09 -3.25
CA HIS A 79 22.18 2.52 -3.02
C HIS A 79 22.60 2.37 -1.55
N TRP A 80 21.78 2.85 -0.61
CA TRP A 80 22.01 2.67 0.83
C TRP A 80 22.07 1.21 1.24
N LEU A 81 21.23 0.34 0.66
CA LEU A 81 21.23 -1.10 0.96
C LEU A 81 22.52 -1.79 0.52
N ARG A 82 23.14 -1.31 -0.57
CA ARG A 82 24.42 -1.84 -1.05
C ARG A 82 25.57 -1.44 -0.12
N ASP A 83 25.52 -0.22 0.40
CA ASP A 83 26.58 0.34 1.25
C ASP A 83 26.46 -0.11 2.71
N ASP A 84 25.24 -0.32 3.20
CA ASP A 84 24.94 -0.80 4.56
C ASP A 84 23.76 -1.78 4.57
N PRO A 85 24.02 -3.10 4.60
CA PRO A 85 22.99 -4.13 4.63
C PRO A 85 22.08 -4.07 5.88
N SER A 86 22.50 -3.41 6.96
CA SER A 86 21.68 -3.29 8.16
C SER A 86 20.43 -2.43 7.95
N GLN A 87 20.42 -1.57 6.92
CA GLN A 87 19.24 -0.80 6.50
C GLN A 87 18.08 -1.71 6.08
N LEU A 88 18.36 -2.97 5.73
CA LEU A 88 17.33 -3.97 5.42
C LEU A 88 16.41 -4.23 6.62
N LEU A 89 16.91 -4.08 7.86
CA LEU A 89 16.10 -4.20 9.08
C LEU A 89 15.02 -3.11 9.17
N ARG A 90 15.28 -1.91 8.61
CA ARG A 90 14.30 -0.82 8.56
C ARG A 90 13.24 -1.08 7.49
N LEU A 91 13.61 -1.71 6.37
CA LEU A 91 12.68 -2.10 5.32
C LEU A 91 11.94 -3.41 5.60
N LEU A 92 12.38 -4.20 6.58
CA LEU A 92 11.82 -5.51 6.89
C LEU A 92 10.31 -5.45 7.19
N PRO A 93 9.80 -4.54 8.06
CA PRO A 93 8.36 -4.49 8.35
C PRO A 93 7.53 -4.17 7.10
N LEU A 94 7.98 -3.20 6.30
CA LEU A 94 7.35 -2.85 5.02
C LEU A 94 7.36 -4.03 4.05
N THR A 95 8.49 -4.72 3.93
CA THR A 95 8.67 -5.84 3.00
C THR A 95 7.78 -7.03 3.39
N LEU A 96 7.73 -7.37 4.68
CA LEU A 96 6.88 -8.45 5.19
C LEU A 96 5.39 -8.12 5.02
N PHE A 97 4.99 -6.89 5.36
CA PHE A 97 3.61 -6.45 5.17
C PHE A 97 3.23 -6.41 3.69
N GLY A 98 4.10 -5.86 2.85
CA GLY A 98 3.89 -5.79 1.40
C GLY A 98 3.76 -7.15 0.75
N ALA A 99 4.65 -8.09 1.11
CA ALA A 99 4.56 -9.48 0.65
C ALA A 99 3.24 -10.12 1.09
N PHE A 100 2.81 -9.91 2.34
CA PHE A 100 1.53 -10.40 2.83
C PHE A 100 0.33 -9.85 2.04
N VAL A 101 0.30 -8.54 1.80
CA VAL A 101 -0.78 -7.88 1.04
C VAL A 101 -0.81 -8.38 -0.42
N VAL A 102 0.33 -8.40 -1.10
CA VAL A 102 0.41 -8.86 -2.50
C VAL A 102 0.01 -10.33 -2.62
N ALA A 103 0.52 -11.19 -1.72
CA ALA A 103 0.20 -12.62 -1.73
C ALA A 103 -1.28 -12.89 -1.44
N SER A 104 -1.92 -12.08 -0.59
CA SER A 104 -3.34 -12.25 -0.23
C SER A 104 -4.31 -11.55 -1.20
N THR A 105 -3.84 -10.65 -2.07
CA THR A 105 -4.68 -9.94 -3.05
C THR A 105 -5.41 -10.91 -4.00
N LEU A 106 -4.72 -11.90 -4.55
CA LEU A 106 -5.30 -12.89 -5.48
C LEU A 106 -6.31 -13.85 -4.80
N PRO A 107 -6.01 -14.47 -3.66
CA PRO A 107 -6.98 -15.29 -2.91
C PRO A 107 -8.25 -14.52 -2.50
N LEU A 108 -8.10 -13.29 -1.99
CA LEU A 108 -9.22 -12.46 -1.58
C LEU A 108 -10.15 -12.12 -2.75
N HIS A 109 -9.57 -11.87 -3.93
CA HIS A 109 -10.34 -11.65 -5.14
C HIS A 109 -11.17 -12.88 -5.55
N ARG A 110 -10.61 -14.09 -5.43
CA ARG A 110 -11.33 -15.32 -5.79
C ARG A 110 -12.53 -15.55 -4.87
N VAL A 111 -12.37 -15.37 -3.56
CA VAL A 111 -13.46 -15.55 -2.58
C VAL A 111 -14.56 -14.50 -2.75
N ALA A 112 -14.19 -13.24 -2.96
CA ALA A 112 -15.15 -12.15 -3.19
C ALA A 112 -15.93 -12.33 -4.51
N GLY A 113 -15.27 -12.76 -5.59
CA GLY A 113 -15.91 -13.04 -6.87
C GLY A 113 -16.90 -14.21 -6.82
N THR A 114 -16.61 -15.26 -6.05
CA THR A 114 -17.54 -16.40 -5.86
C THR A 114 -18.79 -15.99 -5.08
N THR A 115 -18.65 -15.10 -4.10
CA THR A 115 -19.77 -14.59 -3.29
C THR A 115 -20.72 -13.74 -4.14
N ALA A 116 -20.18 -12.78 -4.90
CA ALA A 116 -20.98 -11.92 -5.79
C ALA A 116 -21.71 -12.70 -6.91
N ARG A 117 -21.08 -13.76 -7.44
CA ARG A 117 -21.71 -14.65 -8.42
C ARG A 117 -22.83 -15.51 -7.81
N SER A 118 -22.76 -15.85 -6.53
CA SER A 118 -23.80 -16.61 -5.84
C SER A 118 -25.02 -15.73 -5.52
N GLU A 119 -24.79 -14.47 -5.14
CA GLU A 119 -25.85 -13.50 -4.83
C GLU A 119 -26.66 -13.09 -6.07
N THR A 120 -26.02 -13.03 -7.24
CA THR A 120 -26.68 -12.77 -8.54
C THR A 120 -27.40 -13.98 -9.13
N ALA A 121 -27.13 -15.19 -8.64
CA ALA A 121 -27.74 -16.43 -9.13
C ALA A 121 -29.03 -16.83 -8.39
N LEU A 122 -29.36 -16.16 -7.28
CA LEU A 122 -30.64 -16.37 -6.59
C LEU A 122 -31.72 -15.51 -7.28
N PRO A 123 -32.77 -16.12 -7.89
CA PRO A 123 -33.88 -15.36 -8.41
C PRO A 123 -34.59 -14.63 -7.25
N SER A 124 -34.87 -13.34 -7.42
CA SER A 124 -35.74 -12.60 -6.50
C SER A 124 -37.09 -13.31 -6.41
N ALA A 125 -37.40 -13.82 -5.22
CA ALA A 125 -38.69 -14.40 -4.87
C ALA A 125 -39.73 -13.31 -4.57
#